data_AF-A0A1A7ZN62-F1
#
_entry.id   AF-A0A1A7ZN62-F1
#
_cell.length_a   1.000
_cell.length_b   1.000
_cell.length_c   1.000
_cell.angle_alpha   90.00
_cell.angle_beta   90.00
_cell.angle_gamma   90.00
#
_symmetry.space_group_name_H-M   'P 1'
#
loop_
_entity.id
_entity.type
_entity.pdbx_description
1 polymer ?
#
loop_
_entity_poly.entity_id
_entity_poly.type
_entity_poly.pdbx_seq_one_letter_code
_entity_poly.pdbx_strand_id
1 'polypeptide(L)' 'GGVCDHCMHNTTGKNCELCINGFFRLVDSDPSSADVCRPCDCYTAGTVDGNMDCPQIGGQCQCKAAAT' A
#
# COMPACT_ATOMS: atom_id res chain seq x y z
N GLY A 1 -19.55 -6.85 -18.68
CA GLY A 1 -18.45 -6.95 -17.70
C GLY A 1 -18.88 -6.27 -16.43
N GLY A 2 -18.72 -6.94 -15.29
CA GLY A 2 -19.10 -6.39 -13.98
C GLY A 2 -18.10 -5.33 -13.49
N VAL A 3 -18.57 -4.52 -12.54
CA VAL A 3 -17.75 -3.63 -11.71
C VAL A 3 -18.10 -3.99 -10.28
N CYS A 4 -17.10 -4.20 -9.44
CA CYS A 4 -17.31 -4.39 -8.02
C CYS A 4 -17.75 -3.06 -7.39
N ASP A 5 -18.78 -3.12 -6.55
CA ASP A 5 -19.28 -1.99 -5.79
C ASP A 5 -18.96 -2.23 -4.30
N HIS A 6 -18.55 -1.19 -3.57
CA HIS A 6 -18.10 -1.26 -2.16
C HIS A 6 -16.96 -2.27 -1.91
N CYS A 7 -15.76 -1.98 -2.44
CA CYS A 7 -14.56 -2.77 -2.15
C CYS A 7 -14.24 -2.85 -0.64
N MET A 8 -13.99 -4.08 -0.16
CA MET A 8 -13.64 -4.38 1.24
C MET A 8 -12.11 -4.51 1.39
N HIS A 9 -11.62 -4.81 2.60
CA HIS A 9 -10.20 -5.12 2.85
C HIS A 9 -9.21 -4.03 2.39
N ASN A 10 -9.62 -2.75 2.45
CA ASN A 10 -8.81 -1.61 1.99
C ASN A 10 -8.39 -1.71 0.51
N THR A 11 -9.21 -2.35 -0.32
CA THR A 11 -9.00 -2.45 -1.76
C THR A 11 -9.78 -1.40 -2.55
N THR A 12 -9.39 -1.19 -3.79
CA THR A 12 -9.99 -0.26 -4.75
C THR A 12 -9.75 -0.75 -6.18
N GLY A 13 -10.29 -0.03 -7.16
CA GLY A 13 -10.25 -0.42 -8.56
C GLY A 13 -11.55 -1.07 -9.02
N LYS A 14 -11.62 -1.39 -10.32
CA LYS A 14 -12.83 -1.91 -10.95
C LYS A 14 -13.23 -3.28 -10.41
N ASN A 15 -12.25 -4.08 -10.02
CA ASN A 15 -12.38 -5.43 -9.51
C ASN A 15 -11.79 -5.56 -8.10
N CYS A 16 -11.62 -4.44 -7.39
CA CYS A 16 -10.97 -4.41 -6.07
C CYS A 16 -9.54 -4.99 -6.10
N GLU A 17 -8.82 -4.77 -7.20
CA GLU A 17 -7.49 -5.36 -7.46
C GLU A 17 -6.30 -4.52 -6.97
N LEU A 18 -6.56 -3.27 -6.55
CA LEU A 18 -5.58 -2.32 -6.03
C LEU A 18 -5.81 -2.08 -4.54
N CYS A 19 -4.80 -1.59 -3.83
CA CYS A 19 -4.99 -1.07 -2.47
C CYS A 19 -5.41 0.40 -2.51
N ILE A 20 -6.22 0.86 -1.55
CA ILE A 20 -6.49 2.29 -1.37
C ILE A 20 -5.18 3.05 -1.06
N ASN A 21 -5.18 4.38 -1.25
CA ASN A 21 -3.97 5.16 -0.98
C ASN A 21 -3.56 5.06 0.50
N GLY A 22 -2.25 4.97 0.76
CA GLY A 22 -1.70 4.71 2.10
C GLY A 22 -1.74 3.24 2.51
N PHE A 23 -2.13 2.32 1.61
CA PHE A 23 -2.05 0.88 1.82
C PHE A 23 -1.28 0.20 0.69
N PHE A 24 -0.65 -0.93 1.01
CA PHE A 24 0.13 -1.73 0.08
C PHE A 24 -0.13 -3.22 0.27
N ARG A 25 0.12 -4.01 -0.77
CA ARG A 25 0.19 -5.46 -0.68
C ARG A 25 1.64 -5.95 -0.77
N LEU A 26 1.95 -7.07 -0.14
CA LEU A 26 3.24 -7.72 -0.32
C LEU A 26 3.32 -8.38 -1.70
N VAL A 27 4.54 -8.55 -2.23
CA VAL A 27 4.72 -9.24 -3.52
C VAL A 27 4.22 -10.68 -3.46
N ASP A 28 4.45 -11.36 -2.33
CA ASP A 28 4.11 -12.77 -2.13
C ASP A 28 2.79 -12.98 -1.36
N SER A 29 1.98 -11.93 -1.13
CA SER A 29 0.69 -12.08 -0.45
C SER A 29 -0.38 -12.63 -1.36
N ASP A 30 -1.24 -13.50 -0.81
CA ASP A 30 -2.41 -13.99 -1.52
C ASP A 30 -3.40 -12.84 -1.80
N PRO A 31 -3.79 -12.61 -3.07
CA PRO A 31 -4.66 -11.49 -3.45
C PRO A 31 -6.11 -11.64 -2.95
N SER A 32 -6.49 -12.84 -2.48
CA SER A 32 -7.82 -13.11 -1.93
C SER A 32 -7.87 -13.00 -0.40
N SER A 33 -6.72 -12.78 0.24
CA SER A 33 -6.63 -12.61 1.69
C SER A 33 -7.38 -11.36 2.15
N ALA A 34 -8.05 -11.46 3.30
CA ALA A 34 -8.70 -10.31 3.94
C ALA A 34 -7.68 -9.24 4.39
N ASP A 35 -6.42 -9.65 4.60
CA ASP A 35 -5.30 -8.78 4.99
C ASP A 35 -4.37 -8.46 3.82
N VAL A 36 -4.88 -8.52 2.57
CA VAL A 36 -4.09 -8.27 1.36
C VAL A 36 -3.49 -6.85 1.34
N CYS A 37 -4.24 -5.85 1.81
CA CYS A 37 -3.79 -4.47 1.87
C CYS A 37 -3.46 -4.07 3.30
N ARG A 38 -2.18 -3.82 3.56
CA ARG A 38 -1.62 -3.39 4.85
C ARG A 38 -1.32 -1.89 4.81
N PRO A 39 -1.48 -1.16 5.93
CA PRO A 39 -1.18 0.26 5.97
C PRO A 39 0.31 0.52 5.77
N CYS A 40 0.65 1.59 5.07
CA CYS A 40 2.02 2.11 4.99
C CYS A 40 2.44 2.60 6.39
N ASP A 41 3.46 1.97 6.98
CA ASP A 41 3.99 2.35 8.30
C ASP A 41 5.36 3.02 8.15
N CYS A 42 5.37 4.12 7.41
CA CYS A 42 6.58 4.87 7.10
C CYS A 42 6.99 5.79 8.26
N TYR A 43 8.26 5.74 8.65
CA TYR A 43 8.78 6.61 9.70
C TYR A 43 9.05 8.03 9.18
N THR A 44 8.21 9.00 9.55
CA THR A 44 8.24 10.39 9.05
C THR A 44 9.60 11.09 9.20
N ALA A 45 10.32 10.85 10.30
CA ALA A 45 11.67 11.43 10.48
C ALA A 45 12.70 10.79 9.52
N GLY A 46 12.51 9.52 9.17
CA GLY A 46 13.40 8.75 8.30
C GLY A 46 13.04 8.80 6.81
N THR A 47 11.86 9.27 6.42
CA THR A 47 11.46 9.39 5.01
C THR A 47 11.78 10.75 4.41
N VAL A 48 12.03 10.77 3.10
CA VAL A 48 12.25 12.00 2.32
C VAL A 48 10.99 12.86 2.41
N ASP A 49 11.15 14.14 2.72
CA ASP A 49 10.07 15.13 2.89
C ASP A 49 8.98 14.74 3.91
N GLY A 50 9.22 13.75 4.76
CA GLY A 50 8.22 13.21 5.69
C GLY A 50 7.08 12.47 4.99
N ASN A 51 7.29 12.01 3.75
CA ASN A 51 6.27 11.30 2.98
C ASN A 51 5.90 9.97 3.68
N MET A 52 4.59 9.78 3.88
CA MET A 52 4.01 8.57 4.48
C MET A 52 3.39 7.64 3.42
N ASP A 53 3.28 8.09 2.18
CA ASP A 53 2.84 7.27 1.07
C ASP A 53 3.92 6.24 0.72
N CYS A 54 3.47 5.04 0.40
CA CYS A 54 4.33 3.95 -0.06
C CYS A 54 3.76 3.32 -1.34
N PRO A 55 4.61 2.66 -2.16
CA PRO A 55 4.15 1.94 -3.34
C PRO A 55 3.10 0.90 -2.96
N GLN A 56 2.02 0.82 -3.76
CA GLN A 56 0.90 -0.12 -3.53
C GLN A 56 1.34 -1.60 -3.57
N ILE A 57 2.54 -1.90 -4.07
CA ILE A 57 3.15 -3.22 -4.08
C ILE A 57 4.51 -3.13 -3.39
N GLY A 58 4.75 -4.00 -2.41
CA GLY A 58 6.00 -4.10 -1.65
C GLY A 58 6.10 -3.13 -0.46
N GLY A 59 5.40 -1.98 -0.50
CA GLY A 59 5.30 -1.07 0.66
C GLY A 59 6.58 -0.32 1.02
N GLN A 60 7.56 -0.28 0.11
CA GLN A 60 8.86 0.33 0.37
C GLN A 60 8.76 1.86 0.46
N CYS A 61 8.94 2.41 1.67
CA CYS A 61 9.02 3.85 1.89
C CYS A 61 10.27 4.48 1.26
N GLN A 62 10.18 5.74 0.85
CA GLN A 62 11.32 6.51 0.37
C GLN A 62 12.16 7.01 1.55
N CYS A 63 13.18 6.23 1.94
CA CYS A 63 14.06 6.57 3.06
C CYS A 63 15.06 7.68 2.69
N LYS A 64 15.37 8.57 3.64
CA LYS A 64 16.50 9.50 3.54
C LYS A 64 17.80 8.69 3.46
N ALA A 65 18.74 9.16 2.66
CA ALA A 65 20.09 8.60 2.68
C ALA A 65 20.70 8.77 4.09
N ALA A 66 21.32 7.73 4.62
CA ALA A 66 22.13 7.88 5.82
C ALA A 66 23.29 8.81 5.49
N ALA A 67 23.30 10.00 6.08
CA ALA A 67 24.45 10.90 6.00
C ALA A 67 25.61 10.22 6.75
N THR A 68 26.68 9.88 6.03
CA THR A 68 27.93 9.35 6.58
C THR A 68 28.85 10.48 7.01
#